data_AF-A0A3D6E1I1-F1
#
_entry.id   AF-A0A3D6E1I1-F1
#
_cell.length_a   1.000
_cell.length_b   1.000
_cell.length_c   1.000
_cell.angle_alpha   90.00
_cell.angle_beta   90.00
_cell.angle_gamma   90.00
#
_symmetry.space_group_name_H-M   'P 1'
#
loop_
_entity.id
_entity.type
_entity.pdbx_description
1 polymer ?
#
loop_
_entity_poly.entity_id
_entity_poly.type
_entity_poly.pdbx_seq_one_letter_code
_entity_poly.pdbx_strand_id
1 'polypeptide(L)' 'MKVMMVVEGNGCALRIEPEDEEGRALLSAFGIKGAFQTRRGSVATPMALTPAQVGAFYEGTPVEID' A
#
# COMPACT_ATOMS: atom_id res chain seq x y z
N MET A 1 13.22 1.94 -7.43
CA MET A 1 12.22 1.07 -6.76
C MET A 1 10.92 1.10 -7.54
N LYS A 2 10.34 -0.06 -7.83
CA LYS A 2 9.05 -0.16 -8.54
C LYS A 2 7.95 -0.64 -7.60
N VAL A 3 6.90 0.16 -7.43
CA VAL A 3 5.72 -0.20 -6.65
C VAL A 3 4.58 -0.50 -7.60
N MET A 4 3.94 -1.64 -7.46
CA MET A 4 2.83 -2.07 -8.30
C MET A 4 1.70 -2.68 -7.49
N MET A 5 0.47 -2.50 -7.96
CA MET A 5 -0.67 -3.25 -7.49
C MET A 5 -0.83 -4.50 -8.35
N VAL A 6 -0.76 -5.67 -7.73
CA VAL A 6 -0.97 -6.96 -8.37
C VAL A 6 -2.39 -7.42 -8.07
N VAL A 7 -3.16 -7.79 -9.09
CA VAL A 7 -4.50 -8.37 -8.92
C VAL A 7 -4.34 -9.88 -8.76
N GLU A 8 -4.70 -10.41 -7.60
CA GLU A 8 -4.64 -11.85 -7.29
C GLU A 8 -6.06 -12.36 -7.01
N GLY A 9 -6.65 -13.01 -8.02
CA GLY A 9 -8.04 -13.48 -7.95
C GLY A 9 -9.01 -12.32 -7.74
N ASN A 10 -9.80 -12.37 -6.66
CA ASN A 10 -10.80 -11.35 -6.31
C ASN A 10 -10.24 -10.26 -5.36
N GLY A 11 -8.91 -10.14 -5.24
CA GLY A 11 -8.26 -9.17 -4.36
C GLY A 11 -7.03 -8.52 -4.98
N CYS A 12 -6.46 -7.56 -4.26
CA CYS A 12 -5.27 -6.83 -4.67
C CYS A 12 -4.14 -7.02 -3.65
N ALA A 13 -2.91 -7.14 -4.15
CA ALA A 13 -1.69 -7.10 -3.37
C ALA A 13 -0.85 -5.89 -3.77
N LEU A 14 -0.18 -5.28 -2.80
CA LEU A 14 0.86 -4.30 -3.05
C LEU A 14 2.18 -5.06 -3.16
N ARG A 15 2.92 -4.83 -4.25
CA ARG A 15 4.23 -5.42 -4.49
C ARG A 15 5.26 -4.32 -4.70
N ILE A 16 6.40 -4.48 -4.05
CA ILE A 16 7.55 -3.57 -4.15
C ILE A 16 8.73 -4.40 -4.68
N GLU A 17 9.22 -4.04 -5.86
CA GLU A 17 10.38 -4.66 -6.49
C GLU A 17 11.59 -3.73 -6.42
N PRO A 18 12.72 -4.20 -5.88
CA PRO A 18 13.97 -3.45 -5.93
C PRO A 18 14.56 -3.53 -7.34
N GLU A 19 14.82 -2.38 -7.96
CA GLU A 19 15.35 -2.28 -9.33
C GLU A 19 16.88 -2.38 -9.35
N ASP A 20 17.52 -2.06 -8.23
CA ASP A 20 18.97 -1.93 -8.09
C ASP A 20 19.44 -2.44 -6.70
N GLU A 21 20.73 -2.29 -6.44
CA GLU A 21 21.37 -2.74 -5.20
C GLU A 21 20.95 -1.90 -3.99
N GLU A 22 20.70 -0.60 -4.19
CA GLU A 22 20.22 0.31 -3.16
C GLU A 22 18.83 -0.12 -2.66
N GLY A 23 17.92 -0.41 -3.59
CA GLY A 23 16.59 -0.93 -3.25
C GLY A 23 16.64 -2.28 -2.53
N ARG A 24 17.57 -3.16 -2.91
CA ARG A 24 17.79 -4.44 -2.20
C ARG A 24 18.31 -4.22 -0.78
N ALA A 25 19.28 -3.32 -0.60
CA ALA A 25 19.82 -2.98 0.70
C ALA A 25 18.74 -2.39 1.63
N LEU A 26 17.90 -1.51 1.11
CA LEU A 26 16.76 -0.95 1.84
C LEU A 26 15.82 -2.06 2.33
N LEU A 27 15.35 -2.93 1.44
CA LEU A 27 14.45 -4.03 1.83
C LEU A 27 15.13 -4.99 2.82
N SER A 28 16.42 -5.26 2.64
CA SER A 28 17.20 -6.08 3.57
C SER A 28 17.32 -5.47 4.96
N ALA A 29 17.37 -4.14 5.10
CA ALA A 29 17.38 -3.46 6.40
C ALA A 29 16.09 -3.71 7.20
N PHE A 30 14.99 -4.02 6.51
CA PHE A 30 13.71 -4.45 7.11
C PHE A 30 13.56 -5.98 7.17
N GLY A 31 14.63 -6.75 6.93
CA GLY A 31 14.63 -8.21 6.96
C GLY A 31 13.94 -8.88 5.76
N ILE A 32 13.61 -8.11 4.72
CA ILE A 32 12.94 -8.61 3.52
C ILE A 32 13.99 -9.04 2.51
N LYS A 33 13.90 -10.29 2.04
CA LYS A 33 14.77 -10.82 0.98
C LYS A 33 14.05 -10.75 -0.37
N GLY A 34 14.52 -9.88 -1.27
CA GLY A 34 13.97 -9.75 -2.62
C GLY A 34 12.78 -8.79 -2.67
N ALA A 35 11.73 -9.15 -3.42
CA ALA A 35 10.53 -8.33 -3.52
C ALA A 35 9.66 -8.45 -2.26
N PHE A 36 9.11 -7.33 -1.82
CA PHE A 36 8.07 -7.32 -0.79
C PHE A 36 6.71 -7.45 -1.44
N GLN A 37 5.85 -8.33 -0.92
CA GLN A 37 4.46 -8.42 -1.34
C GLN A 37 3.56 -8.55 -0.12
N THR A 38 2.53 -7.72 -0.05
CA THR A 38 1.51 -7.80 1.00
C THR A 38 0.13 -7.71 0.37
N ARG A 39 -0.76 -8.62 0.78
CA ARG A 39 -2.15 -8.58 0.34
C ARG A 39 -2.82 -7.40 1.04
N ARG A 40 -3.46 -6.49 0.30
CA ARG A 40 -4.39 -5.56 0.95
C ARG A 40 -5.52 -6.43 1.48
N GLY A 41 -5.68 -6.46 2.80
CA GLY A 41 -6.83 -7.11 3.40
C GLY A 41 -8.08 -6.61 2.69
N SER A 42 -8.95 -7.54 2.28
CA SER A 42 -10.34 -7.16 2.03
C SER A 42 -10.78 -6.44 3.30
N VAL A 43 -11.31 -5.22 3.18
CA VAL A 43 -12.02 -4.59 4.29
C VAL A 43 -13.08 -5.61 4.70
N ALA A 44 -12.81 -6.34 5.78
CA ALA A 44 -13.65 -7.44 6.22
C ALA A 44 -14.91 -6.77 6.73
N THR A 45 -15.92 -6.69 5.86
CA THR A 45 -17.10 -5.84 6.05
C THR A 45 -16.74 -4.36 6.03
N PRO A 46 -17.46 -3.48 5.30
CA PRO A 46 -17.39 -2.08 5.66
C PRO A 46 -17.85 -2.02 7.13
N MET A 47 -16.93 -1.79 8.07
CA MET A 47 -17.34 -1.03 9.25
C MET A 47 -18.08 0.15 8.66
N ALA A 48 -19.35 0.31 9.00
CA ALA A 48 -20.15 1.44 8.57
C ALA A 48 -19.52 2.69 9.21
N LEU A 49 -18.41 3.14 8.64
CA LEU A 49 -17.71 4.34 9.04
C LEU A 49 -18.64 5.46 8.65
N THR A 50 -19.12 6.17 9.64
CA THR A 50 -19.94 7.35 9.40
C THR A 50 -19.06 8.40 8.67
N PRO A 51 -19.65 9.29 7.85
CA PRO A 51 -18.91 10.37 7.22
C PRO A 51 -18.07 11.20 8.20
N ALA A 52 -18.53 11.33 9.45
CA ALA A 52 -17.80 11.99 10.53
C ALA A 52 -16.50 11.26 10.92
N GLN A 53 -16.51 9.92 10.93
CA GLN A 53 -15.32 9.13 11.23
C GLN A 53 -14.33 9.16 10.06
N VAL A 54 -14.81 9.15 8.82
CA VAL A 54 -13.95 9.29 7.63
C VAL A 54 -13.29 10.68 7.59
N GLY A 55 -14.03 11.74 7.92
CA GLY A 55 -13.49 13.10 8.03
C GLY A 55 -12.44 13.26 9.13
N ALA A 56 -12.56 12.52 10.24
CA ALA A 56 -11.58 12.54 11.32
C ALA A 56 -10.23 11.88 10.93
N PHE A 57 -10.21 10.98 9.94
CA PHE A 57 -8.96 10.40 9.41
C PHE A 57 -8.34 11.24 8.28
N TYR A 58 -9.06 12.24 7.77
CA TYR A 58 -8.65 13.05 6.63
C TYR A 58 -8.41 14.51 7.07
N GLU A 59 -7.25 14.78 7.67
CA GLU A 59 -6.81 16.12 8.10
C GLU A 59 -6.15 16.95 6.96
N GLY A 60 -6.32 16.57 5.68
CA GLY A 60 -5.69 17.26 4.56
C GLY A 60 -6.71 17.86 3.59
N THR A 61 -6.56 19.12 3.19
CA THR A 61 -7.23 19.65 2.00
C THR A 61 -6.78 18.84 0.78
N PRO A 62 -7.69 18.31 -0.08
CA PRO A 62 -7.27 17.67 -1.32
C PRO A 62 -6.47 18.69 -2.13
N VAL A 63 -5.26 18.33 -2.54
CA VAL A 63 -4.51 19.16 -3.48
C VAL A 63 -5.20 19.03 -4.84
N GLU A 64 -5.72 20.13 -5.36
CA GLU A 64 -6.10 20.20 -6.77
C GLU A 64 -4.81 20.15 -7.58
N ILE A 65 -4.66 19.15 -8.44
CA ILE A 65 -3.56 19.05 -9.39
C ILE A 65 -4.04 19.75 -10.66
N ASP A 66 -3.42 20.89 -10.98
CA ASP A 66 -3.59 21.64 -12.24
C ASP A 66 -2.91 20.91 -13.41
#